data_AF-A0A3D2X1X7-F1
#
_entry.id   AF-A0A3D2X1X7-F1
#
_cell.length_a   1.000
_cell.length_b   1.000
_cell.length_c   1.000
_cell.angle_alpha   90.00
_cell.angle_beta   90.00
_cell.angle_gamma   90.00
#
_symmetry.space_group_name_H-M   'P 1'
#
loop_
_entity.id
_entity.type
_entity.pdbx_description
1 polymer ?
#
loop_
_entity_poly.entity_id
_entity_poly.type
_entity_poly.pdbx_seq_one_letter_code
_entity_poly.pdbx_strand_id
1 'polypeptide(L)'
;MHFDSSYFEDETREGFYIPGMVKRSWAVQMEVLNVIADICEKNGIRWFADCGTLLGAVRHGGFIPWDDDLDICMLREDYIRFNKVVRDSVPEGYRVLNLEFEDEYDNFITRVTNSSAIGIGVDYLKNNHGFPYVAGVDIFPLDYLMENDENEEERRVQAYTLWNLAEDIK
;
A
#
# COMPACT_ATOMS: atom_id res chain seq x y z
N MET A 1 -0.03 -4.43 -16.99
CA MET A 1 -1.25 -3.59 -17.16
C MET A 1 -1.06 -2.70 -18.39
N HIS A 2 -2.13 -2.22 -19.06
CA HIS A 2 -2.03 -1.30 -20.20
C HIS A 2 -2.91 -0.08 -19.94
N PHE A 3 -2.33 1.12 -20.06
CA PHE A 3 -3.03 2.39 -19.88
C PHE A 3 -3.03 3.16 -21.21
N ASP A 4 -4.20 3.55 -21.67
CA ASP A 4 -4.32 4.41 -22.85
C ASP A 4 -3.73 5.79 -22.56
N SER A 5 -3.17 6.47 -23.57
CA SER A 5 -2.54 7.78 -23.37
C SER A 5 -3.50 8.82 -22.79
N SER A 6 -4.79 8.74 -23.11
CA SER A 6 -5.85 9.59 -22.56
C SER A 6 -6.10 9.38 -21.06
N TYR A 7 -5.70 8.23 -20.51
CA TYR A 7 -5.83 7.98 -19.06
C TYR A 7 -5.04 9.02 -18.25
N PHE A 8 -3.93 9.54 -18.78
CA PHE A 8 -3.04 10.46 -18.08
C PHE A 8 -3.37 11.95 -18.31
N GLU A 9 -4.45 12.26 -19.03
CA GLU A 9 -4.94 13.63 -19.22
C GLU A 9 -5.72 14.11 -17.99
N ASP A 10 -5.89 15.40 -17.79
CA ASP A 10 -6.71 15.90 -16.68
C ASP A 10 -8.18 15.44 -16.83
N GLU A 11 -8.85 15.20 -15.71
CA GLU A 11 -10.24 14.70 -15.69
C GLU A 11 -11.07 15.44 -14.64
N THR A 12 -12.36 15.57 -14.86
CA THR A 12 -13.30 15.93 -13.78
C THR A 12 -14.26 14.78 -13.56
N ARG A 13 -14.24 14.19 -12.35
CA ARG A 13 -15.10 13.09 -11.94
C ARG A 13 -15.93 13.53 -10.75
N GLU A 14 -17.25 13.44 -10.88
CA GLU A 14 -18.19 13.86 -9.82
C GLU A 14 -17.99 15.30 -9.31
N GLY A 15 -17.57 16.21 -10.19
CA GLY A 15 -17.30 17.61 -9.82
C GLY A 15 -15.95 17.83 -9.14
N PHE A 16 -15.12 16.80 -8.98
CA PHE A 16 -13.75 16.92 -8.50
C PHE A 16 -12.76 16.91 -9.66
N TYR A 17 -11.82 17.86 -9.67
CA TYR A 17 -10.76 17.96 -10.67
C TYR A 17 -9.59 17.05 -10.30
N ILE A 18 -9.26 16.11 -11.19
CA ILE A 18 -8.19 15.13 -11.04
C ILE A 18 -7.06 15.52 -12.01
N PRO A 19 -5.92 16.02 -11.51
CA PRO A 19 -4.76 16.26 -12.36
C PRO A 19 -4.23 14.96 -12.96
N GLY A 20 -3.73 15.02 -14.19
CA GLY A 20 -3.09 13.88 -14.85
C GLY A 20 -1.93 13.29 -14.03
N MET A 21 -1.25 14.09 -13.21
CA MET A 21 -0.20 13.63 -12.29
C MET A 21 -0.72 12.65 -11.22
N VAL A 22 -1.92 12.87 -10.69
CA VAL A 22 -2.56 11.95 -9.72
C VAL A 22 -2.86 10.62 -10.41
N LYS A 23 -3.36 10.67 -11.65
CA LYS A 23 -3.61 9.44 -12.43
C LYS A 23 -2.34 8.67 -12.77
N ARG A 24 -1.22 9.36 -12.99
CA ARG A 24 0.11 8.73 -13.11
C ARG A 24 0.53 8.03 -11.81
N SER A 25 0.29 8.65 -10.65
CA SER A 25 0.48 8.01 -9.34
C SER A 25 -0.35 6.73 -9.23
N TRP A 26 -1.65 6.80 -9.52
CA TRP A 26 -2.54 5.64 -9.49
C TRP A 26 -2.09 4.51 -10.42
N ALA A 27 -1.60 4.82 -11.62
CA ALA A 27 -1.08 3.81 -12.54
C ALA A 27 0.12 3.05 -11.93
N VAL A 28 1.06 3.77 -11.33
CA VAL A 28 2.22 3.16 -10.66
C VAL A 28 1.78 2.33 -9.45
N GLN A 29 0.84 2.83 -8.64
CA GLN A 29 0.30 2.08 -7.49
C GLN A 29 -0.40 0.79 -7.93
N MET A 30 -1.14 0.80 -9.04
CA MET A 30 -1.76 -0.41 -9.60
C MET A 30 -0.73 -1.42 -10.13
N GLU A 31 0.41 -0.96 -10.64
CA GLU A 31 1.52 -1.84 -11.03
C GLU A 31 2.19 -2.47 -9.81
N VAL A 32 2.38 -1.70 -8.73
CA VAL A 32 2.85 -2.23 -7.44
C VAL A 32 1.86 -3.25 -6.88
N LEU A 33 0.56 -2.96 -6.92
CA LEU A 33 -0.48 -3.90 -6.50
C LEU A 33 -0.44 -5.19 -7.34
N ASN A 34 -0.20 -5.09 -8.66
CA ASN A 34 -0.07 -6.28 -9.51
C ASN A 34 1.13 -7.14 -9.10
N VAL A 35 2.27 -6.52 -8.75
CA VAL A 35 3.44 -7.24 -8.22
C VAL A 35 3.08 -7.95 -6.92
N ILE A 36 2.41 -7.27 -5.99
CA ILE A 36 1.96 -7.88 -4.71
C ILE A 36 1.00 -9.04 -4.97
N ALA A 37 0.03 -8.86 -5.87
CA ALA A 37 -0.96 -9.87 -6.23
C ALA A 37 -0.28 -11.12 -6.82
N ASP A 38 0.69 -10.96 -7.72
CA ASP A 38 1.45 -12.07 -8.29
C ASP A 38 2.26 -12.83 -7.22
N ILE A 39 2.85 -12.11 -6.25
CA ILE A 39 3.56 -12.72 -5.11
C ILE A 39 2.56 -13.51 -4.24
N CYS A 40 1.41 -12.93 -3.97
CA CYS A 40 0.38 -13.56 -3.15
C CYS A 40 -0.20 -14.81 -3.82
N GLU A 41 -0.48 -14.76 -5.12
CA GLU A 41 -0.99 -15.90 -5.88
C GLU A 41 0.00 -17.07 -5.86
N LYS A 42 1.28 -16.81 -6.13
CA LYS A 42 2.35 -17.85 -6.13
C LYS A 42 2.52 -18.52 -4.77
N ASN A 43 2.20 -17.82 -3.69
CA ASN A 43 2.38 -18.31 -2.33
C ASN A 43 1.07 -18.75 -1.65
N GLY A 44 -0.07 -18.65 -2.33
CA GLY A 44 -1.38 -18.95 -1.73
C GLY A 44 -1.68 -18.07 -0.51
N ILE A 45 -1.44 -16.77 -0.64
CA ILE A 45 -1.68 -15.74 0.38
C ILE A 45 -2.93 -14.97 -0.02
N ARG A 46 -3.88 -14.82 0.90
CA ARG A 46 -5.09 -14.04 0.65
C ARG A 46 -4.87 -12.58 1.06
N TRP A 47 -5.36 -11.68 0.22
CA TRP A 47 -5.38 -10.24 0.47
C TRP A 47 -6.71 -9.65 0.01
N PHE A 48 -7.07 -8.50 0.54
CA PHE A 48 -8.32 -7.80 0.28
C PHE A 48 -8.03 -6.31 0.09
N ALA A 49 -8.82 -5.61 -0.73
CA ALA A 49 -8.85 -4.15 -0.69
C ALA A 49 -9.34 -3.69 0.70
N ASP A 50 -8.78 -2.60 1.21
CA ASP A 50 -9.14 -2.06 2.52
C ASP A 50 -9.43 -0.55 2.46
N CYS A 51 -9.99 0.01 3.54
CA CYS A 51 -10.15 1.46 3.74
C CYS A 51 -10.75 2.21 2.53
N GLY A 52 -10.07 3.27 2.07
CA GLY A 52 -10.48 4.09 0.92
C GLY A 52 -10.48 3.30 -0.39
N THR A 53 -9.53 2.38 -0.54
CA THR A 53 -9.41 1.52 -1.74
C THR A 53 -10.61 0.60 -1.90
N LEU A 54 -11.08 -0.05 -0.83
CA LEU A 54 -12.29 -0.88 -0.87
C LEU A 54 -13.53 -0.04 -1.20
N LEU A 55 -13.69 1.11 -0.55
CA LEU A 55 -14.81 2.02 -0.81
C LEU A 55 -14.79 2.53 -2.26
N GLY A 56 -13.62 2.91 -2.77
CA GLY A 56 -13.41 3.33 -4.15
C GLY A 56 -13.81 2.25 -5.14
N ALA A 57 -13.30 1.02 -4.95
CA ALA A 57 -13.60 -0.10 -5.81
C ALA A 57 -15.11 -0.36 -5.94
N VAL A 58 -15.86 -0.29 -4.83
CA VAL A 58 -17.30 -0.52 -4.83
C VAL A 58 -18.10 0.68 -5.35
N ARG A 59 -17.75 1.90 -4.92
CA ARG A 59 -18.55 3.11 -5.20
C ARG A 59 -18.23 3.74 -6.56
N HIS A 60 -16.95 3.79 -6.93
CA HIS A 60 -16.43 4.49 -8.10
C HIS A 60 -15.92 3.55 -9.19
N GLY A 61 -15.85 2.24 -8.93
CA GLY A 61 -15.23 1.28 -9.85
C GLY A 61 -13.71 1.44 -9.98
N GLY A 62 -13.07 2.05 -8.98
CA GLY A 62 -11.65 2.39 -8.99
C GLY A 62 -11.32 3.42 -7.91
N PHE A 63 -10.26 4.20 -8.09
CA PHE A 63 -9.87 5.24 -7.12
C PHE A 63 -10.98 6.26 -6.88
N ILE A 64 -11.08 6.69 -5.62
CA ILE A 64 -11.85 7.86 -5.23
C ILE A 64 -11.18 9.11 -5.85
N PRO A 65 -11.91 10.08 -6.43
CA PRO A 65 -11.31 11.20 -7.15
C PRO A 65 -10.24 12.00 -6.39
N TRP A 66 -10.32 12.01 -5.06
CA TRP A 66 -9.43 12.75 -4.16
C TRP A 66 -8.48 11.87 -3.35
N ASP A 67 -8.46 10.54 -3.59
CA ASP A 67 -7.47 9.64 -2.97
C ASP A 67 -6.10 9.79 -3.62
N ASP A 68 -5.06 9.69 -2.81
CA ASP A 68 -3.66 9.69 -3.24
C ASP A 68 -2.90 8.39 -2.91
N ASP A 69 -3.51 7.45 -2.19
CA ASP A 69 -2.93 6.17 -1.76
C ASP A 69 -3.76 4.93 -2.17
N LEU A 70 -3.22 3.74 -1.85
CA LEU A 70 -3.81 2.44 -2.10
C LEU A 70 -3.52 1.51 -0.92
N ASP A 71 -4.59 1.06 -0.28
CA ASP A 71 -4.58 0.22 0.91
C ASP A 71 -5.13 -1.19 0.60
N ILE A 72 -4.40 -2.19 1.07
CA ILE A 72 -4.89 -3.57 1.14
C ILE A 72 -4.69 -4.11 2.55
N CYS A 73 -5.39 -5.18 2.89
CA CYS A 73 -5.16 -5.91 4.12
C CYS A 73 -5.02 -7.41 3.90
N MET A 74 -4.40 -8.07 4.88
CA MET A 74 -4.21 -9.51 4.93
C MET A 74 -4.56 -10.00 6.33
N LEU A 75 -5.15 -11.19 6.44
CA LEU A 75 -5.29 -11.84 7.74
C LEU A 75 -3.91 -12.00 8.39
N ARG A 76 -3.81 -11.88 9.72
CA ARG A 76 -2.53 -11.95 10.45
C ARG A 76 -1.59 -13.06 9.99
N GLU A 77 -2.10 -14.28 9.81
CA GLU A 77 -1.30 -15.43 9.35
C GLU A 77 -0.74 -15.23 7.93
N ASP A 78 -1.56 -14.69 7.02
CA ASP A 78 -1.19 -14.38 5.65
C ASP A 78 -0.21 -13.20 5.59
N TYR A 79 -0.40 -12.18 6.43
CA TYR A 79 0.54 -11.05 6.58
C TYR A 79 1.93 -11.51 7.03
N ILE A 80 2.01 -12.42 8.01
CA ILE A 80 3.28 -13.00 8.47
C ILE A 80 3.92 -13.83 7.35
N ARG A 81 3.14 -14.63 6.61
CA ARG A 81 3.64 -15.41 5.48
C ARG A 81 4.16 -14.51 4.35
N PHE A 82 3.46 -13.43 4.06
CA PHE A 82 3.85 -12.44 3.06
C PHE A 82 5.19 -11.80 3.38
N ASN A 83 5.35 -11.31 4.62
CA ASN A 83 6.60 -10.66 5.02
C ASN A 83 7.83 -11.57 4.96
N LYS A 84 7.66 -12.89 5.10
CA LYS A 84 8.75 -13.87 4.93
C LYS A 84 9.24 -14.02 3.49
N VAL A 85 8.44 -13.65 2.49
CA VAL A 85 8.74 -13.92 1.06
C VAL A 85 8.86 -12.66 0.22
N VAL A 86 8.24 -11.56 0.62
CA VAL A 86 8.09 -10.35 -0.21
C VAL A 86 9.44 -9.75 -0.60
N ARG A 87 10.39 -9.64 0.33
CA ARG A 87 11.69 -8.99 0.09
C ARG A 87 12.48 -9.67 -1.03
N ASP A 88 12.42 -10.99 -1.10
CA ASP A 88 13.13 -11.78 -2.12
C ASP A 88 12.33 -11.93 -3.42
N SER A 89 11.05 -11.53 -3.41
CA SER A 89 10.13 -11.74 -4.53
C SER A 89 9.79 -10.46 -5.32
N VAL A 90 10.06 -9.28 -4.77
CA VAL A 90 9.84 -8.01 -5.48
C VAL A 90 10.88 -7.79 -6.58
N PRO A 91 10.53 -7.11 -7.69
CA PRO A 91 11.48 -6.80 -8.76
C PRO A 91 12.64 -5.91 -8.29
N GLU A 92 13.74 -5.93 -9.03
CA GLU A 92 14.84 -5.00 -8.81
C GLU A 92 14.36 -3.53 -8.88
N GLY A 93 14.82 -2.72 -7.93
CA GLY A 93 14.43 -1.32 -7.79
C GLY A 93 13.25 -1.07 -6.84
N TYR A 94 12.40 -2.08 -6.61
CA TYR A 94 11.32 -1.98 -5.63
C TYR A 94 11.89 -1.98 -4.20
N ARG A 95 11.11 -1.46 -3.25
CA ARG A 95 11.45 -1.47 -1.83
C ARG A 95 10.30 -2.01 -0.99
N VAL A 96 10.64 -2.72 0.07
CA VAL A 96 9.70 -3.15 1.10
C VAL A 96 10.08 -2.45 2.39
N LEU A 97 9.12 -1.73 2.97
CA LEU A 97 9.28 -0.93 4.17
C LEU A 97 8.40 -1.52 5.29
N ASN A 98 9.00 -1.90 6.40
CA ASN A 98 8.34 -2.29 7.63
C ASN A 98 9.36 -2.23 8.79
N LEU A 99 8.89 -2.43 10.03
CA LEU A 99 9.72 -2.47 11.24
C LEU A 99 10.80 -3.57 11.25
N GLU A 100 10.68 -4.62 10.44
CA GLU A 100 11.69 -5.68 10.35
C GLU A 100 12.83 -5.29 9.41
N PHE A 101 12.55 -4.42 8.45
CA PHE A 101 13.40 -4.20 7.29
C PHE A 101 14.11 -2.85 7.28
N GLU A 102 13.57 -1.86 7.97
CA GLU A 102 14.07 -0.50 7.99
C GLU A 102 14.03 0.03 9.42
N ASP A 103 15.20 0.29 10.01
CA ASP A 103 15.32 0.73 11.42
C ASP A 103 14.59 2.06 11.69
N GLU A 104 14.48 2.92 10.68
CA GLU A 104 13.83 4.23 10.77
C GLU A 104 12.34 4.20 10.38
N TYR A 105 11.80 3.04 9.97
CA TYR A 105 10.40 2.93 9.57
C TYR A 105 9.52 2.65 10.78
N ASP A 106 8.79 3.67 11.25
CA ASP A 106 8.06 3.67 12.51
C ASP A 106 6.59 3.25 12.40
N ASN A 107 6.12 2.91 11.19
CA ASN A 107 4.75 2.43 10.99
C ASN A 107 4.62 0.92 11.24
N PHE A 108 3.53 0.51 11.88
CA PHE A 108 3.21 -0.89 12.20
C PHE A 108 2.63 -1.70 11.02
N ILE A 109 2.86 -1.25 9.80
CA ILE A 109 2.37 -1.86 8.55
C ILE A 109 3.53 -2.26 7.65
N THR A 110 3.22 -2.94 6.55
CA THR A 110 4.19 -3.15 5.46
C THR A 110 3.80 -2.28 4.27
N ARG A 111 4.74 -1.56 3.69
CA ARG A 111 4.56 -0.85 2.43
C ARG A 111 5.48 -1.42 1.37
N VAL A 112 4.98 -1.62 0.17
CA VAL A 112 5.81 -1.94 -1.01
C VAL A 112 5.80 -0.72 -1.93
N THR A 113 6.96 -0.28 -2.39
CA THR A 113 7.10 0.88 -3.29
C THR A 113 7.84 0.51 -4.57
N ASN A 114 7.56 1.24 -5.65
CA ASN A 114 8.20 1.07 -6.95
C ASN A 114 9.69 1.51 -6.98
N SER A 115 10.12 2.30 -5.99
CA SER A 115 11.45 2.91 -5.90
C SER A 115 11.78 3.28 -4.45
N SER A 116 13.07 3.48 -4.16
CA SER A 116 13.55 4.05 -2.88
C SER A 116 13.76 5.57 -2.92
N ALA A 117 13.65 6.21 -4.09
CA ALA A 117 13.89 7.63 -4.25
C ALA A 117 13.12 8.25 -5.41
N ILE A 118 13.00 9.59 -5.37
CA ILE A 118 12.48 10.41 -6.48
C ILE A 118 13.40 10.24 -7.69
N GLY A 119 12.81 10.03 -8.86
CA GLY A 119 13.52 9.86 -10.12
C GLY A 119 13.09 10.88 -11.18
N ILE A 120 14.06 11.62 -11.72
CA ILE A 120 13.84 12.59 -12.81
C ILE A 120 14.54 12.20 -14.12
N GLY A 121 15.22 11.04 -14.13
CA GLY A 121 15.87 10.51 -15.32
C GLY A 121 14.85 10.06 -16.38
N VAL A 122 15.23 10.16 -17.64
CA VAL A 122 14.35 9.82 -18.78
C VAL A 122 13.81 8.39 -18.67
N ASP A 123 14.67 7.42 -18.34
CA ASP A 123 14.25 6.02 -18.21
C ASP A 123 13.34 5.79 -17.01
N TYR A 124 13.61 6.43 -15.86
CA TYR A 124 12.74 6.34 -14.69
C TYR A 124 11.35 6.90 -15.00
N LEU A 125 11.29 8.10 -15.58
CA LEU A 125 10.02 8.72 -15.94
C LEU A 125 9.28 7.88 -16.99
N LYS A 126 9.98 7.33 -17.98
CA LYS A 126 9.35 6.45 -18.97
C LYS A 126 8.74 5.20 -18.33
N ASN A 127 9.44 4.58 -17.39
CA ASN A 127 8.99 3.36 -16.72
C ASN A 127 7.89 3.61 -15.69
N ASN A 128 7.76 4.84 -15.17
CA ASN A 128 6.76 5.21 -14.16
C ASN A 128 5.71 6.18 -14.71
N HIS A 129 5.39 6.09 -16.00
CA HIS A 129 4.34 6.89 -16.65
C HIS A 129 4.51 8.41 -16.44
N GLY A 130 5.73 8.91 -16.38
CA GLY A 130 6.06 10.32 -16.12
C GLY A 130 5.87 10.77 -14.67
N PHE A 131 5.58 9.85 -13.74
CA PHE A 131 5.50 10.13 -12.31
C PHE A 131 6.91 10.16 -11.70
N PRO A 132 7.36 11.29 -11.13
CA PRO A 132 8.72 11.41 -10.62
C PRO A 132 8.87 10.90 -9.18
N TYR A 133 7.77 10.78 -8.44
CA TYR A 133 7.80 10.44 -7.03
C TYR A 133 7.76 8.93 -6.80
N VAL A 134 7.88 8.53 -5.53
CA VAL A 134 7.72 7.15 -5.10
C VAL A 134 6.23 6.90 -4.88
N ALA A 135 5.72 5.81 -5.45
CA ALA A 135 4.37 5.32 -5.24
C ALA A 135 4.43 3.90 -4.66
N GLY A 136 3.44 3.55 -3.85
CA GLY A 136 3.40 2.26 -3.20
C GLY A 136 2.05 1.92 -2.64
N VAL A 137 1.94 0.69 -2.15
CA VAL A 137 0.73 0.11 -1.57
C VAL A 137 0.99 -0.17 -0.10
N ASP A 138 0.08 0.29 0.75
CA ASP A 138 0.09 0.04 2.18
C ASP A 138 -0.66 -1.28 2.47
N ILE A 139 -0.06 -2.13 3.31
CA ILE A 139 -0.52 -3.48 3.61
C ILE A 139 -0.75 -3.59 5.12
N PHE A 140 -2.02 -3.65 5.51
CA PHE A 140 -2.44 -3.72 6.91
C PHE A 140 -2.60 -5.17 7.38
N PRO A 141 -2.12 -5.52 8.58
CA PRO A 141 -2.52 -6.77 9.23
C PRO A 141 -3.96 -6.63 9.75
N LEU A 142 -4.84 -7.54 9.33
CA LEU A 142 -6.19 -7.69 9.85
C LEU A 142 -6.18 -8.74 10.97
N ASP A 143 -6.36 -8.26 12.20
CA ASP A 143 -6.41 -9.09 13.41
C ASP A 143 -7.84 -9.50 13.78
N TYR A 144 -7.94 -10.62 14.49
CA TYR A 144 -9.19 -11.05 15.10
C TYR A 144 -9.49 -10.18 16.33
N LEU A 145 -10.78 -9.93 16.55
CA LEU A 145 -11.26 -9.40 17.83
C LEU A 145 -11.19 -10.49 18.89
N MET A 146 -10.89 -10.11 20.13
CA MET A 146 -10.90 -11.07 21.24
C MET A 146 -12.34 -11.54 21.51
N GLU A 147 -12.49 -12.78 21.95
CA GLU A 147 -13.81 -13.42 22.14
C GLU A 147 -14.67 -12.77 23.24
N ASN A 148 -14.04 -12.04 24.17
CA ASN A 148 -14.72 -11.39 25.28
C ASN A 148 -14.14 -10.00 25.57
N ASP A 149 -14.96 -9.16 26.20
CA ASP A 149 -14.65 -7.76 26.48
C ASP A 149 -13.42 -7.58 27.39
N GLU A 150 -13.19 -8.51 28.33
CA GLU A 150 -12.05 -8.45 29.26
C GLU A 150 -10.72 -8.63 28.52
N ASN A 151 -10.64 -9.62 27.63
CA ASN A 151 -9.48 -9.88 26.79
C ASN A 151 -9.27 -8.77 25.75
N GLU A 152 -10.34 -8.21 25.19
CA GLU A 152 -10.22 -7.07 24.25
C GLU A 152 -9.73 -5.82 24.97
N GLU A 153 -10.18 -5.57 26.20
CA GLU A 153 -9.66 -4.48 27.03
C GLU A 153 -8.18 -4.67 27.35
N GLU A 154 -7.77 -5.89 27.70
CA GLU A 154 -6.36 -6.20 27.94
C GLU A 154 -5.52 -5.96 26.67
N ARG A 155 -5.97 -6.46 25.51
CA ARG A 155 -5.32 -6.22 24.22
C ARG A 155 -5.19 -4.73 23.93
N ARG A 156 -6.25 -3.96 24.17
CA ARG A 156 -6.27 -2.50 23.96
C ARG A 156 -5.27 -1.80 24.87
N VAL A 157 -5.21 -2.14 26.16
CA VAL A 157 -4.24 -1.58 27.12
C VAL A 157 -2.80 -1.91 26.70
N GLN A 158 -2.54 -3.15 26.27
CA GLN A 158 -1.23 -3.56 25.76
C GLN A 158 -0.85 -2.75 24.51
N ALA A 159 -1.77 -2.61 23.54
CA ALA A 159 -1.55 -1.82 22.33
C ALA A 159 -1.26 -0.34 22.66
N TYR A 160 -2.02 0.29 23.57
CA TYR A 160 -1.75 1.66 24.02
C TYR A 160 -0.41 1.80 24.73
N THR A 161 -0.03 0.80 25.53
CA THR A 161 1.26 0.80 26.24
C THR A 161 2.43 0.69 25.26
N LEU A 162 2.33 -0.20 24.27
CA LEU A 162 3.31 -0.33 23.20
C LEU A 162 3.41 0.95 22.35
N TRP A 163 2.28 1.56 22.02
CA TRP A 163 2.24 2.83 21.29
C TRP A 163 2.95 3.96 22.05
N ASN A 164 2.62 4.15 23.34
CA ASN A 164 3.26 5.18 24.15
C ASN A 164 4.77 4.93 24.33
N LEU A 165 5.17 3.66 24.50
CA LEU A 165 6.58 3.31 24.60
C LEU A 165 7.33 3.62 23.29
N ALA A 166 6.71 3.36 22.14
CA ALA A 166 7.30 3.67 20.83
C ALA A 166 7.47 5.20 20.62
N GLU A 167 6.53 6.00 21.12
CA GLU A 167 6.62 7.47 21.07
C GLU A 167 7.71 8.02 22.01
N ASP A 168 7.91 7.42 23.19
CA ASP A 168 8.94 7.84 24.16
C ASP A 168 10.38 7.48 23.73
N ILE A 169 10.55 6.60 22.73
CA ILE A 169 11.87 6.18 22.20
C ILE A 169 12.36 7.08 21.04
N LYS A 170 11.49 7.93 20.48
CA LYS A 170 11.83 8.93 19.46
C LYS A 170 12.46 10.19 20.06
#